data_AF-A0A0L9T3I7-F1
#
_entry.id   AF-A0A0L9T3I7-F1
#
_cell.length_a   1.000
_cell.length_b   1.000
_cell.length_c   1.000
_cell.angle_alpha   90.00
_cell.angle_beta   90.00
_cell.angle_gamma   90.00
#
_symmetry.space_group_name_H-M   'P 1'
#
loop_
_entity.id
_entity.type
_entity.pdbx_description
1 polymer ?
#
loop_
_entity_poly.entity_id
_entity_poly.type
_entity_poly.pdbx_seq_one_letter_code
_entity_poly.pdbx_strand_id
1 'polypeptide(L)' 'MCINLCKMPSQTFIKDSLGMSVNMVPNFDDMSCEMIFGEDPPGSSDDPALKQPCYKLCKAYKSHGTDCLS' A
#
# COMPACT_ATOMS: atom_id res chain seq x y z
N MET A 1 3.98 -0.85 6.51
CA MET A 1 4.23 -2.17 5.88
C MET A 1 3.00 -2.64 5.08
N CYS A 2 2.19 -1.72 4.50
CA CYS A 2 0.95 -2.08 3.81
C CYS A 2 1.13 -2.30 2.31
N ILE A 3 1.82 -1.40 1.59
CA ILE A 3 1.76 -1.40 0.13
C ILE A 3 2.61 -2.47 -0.53
N ASN A 4 3.91 -2.48 -0.24
CA ASN A 4 4.85 -3.38 -0.92
C ASN A 4 4.82 -4.82 -0.40
N LEU A 5 4.12 -5.07 0.71
CA LEU A 5 4.08 -6.40 1.34
C LEU A 5 2.69 -7.03 1.35
N CYS A 6 1.63 -6.23 1.50
CA CYS A 6 0.26 -6.75 1.58
C CYS A 6 -0.53 -6.41 0.32
N LYS A 7 -0.71 -5.11 0.00
CA LYS A 7 -1.56 -4.67 -1.12
C LYS A 7 -1.10 -5.23 -2.47
N MET A 8 0.11 -4.90 -2.90
CA MET A 8 0.58 -5.27 -4.24
C MET A 8 0.60 -6.79 -4.46
N PRO A 9 1.24 -7.60 -3.61
CA PRO A 9 1.27 -9.04 -3.83
C PRO A 9 -0.10 -9.71 -3.67
N SER A 10 -0.96 -9.27 -2.74
CA SER A 10 -2.30 -9.86 -2.57
C SER A 10 -3.23 -9.55 -3.76
N GLN A 11 -3.20 -8.32 -4.29
CA GLN A 11 -3.97 -7.97 -5.48
C GLN A 11 -3.51 -8.80 -6.69
N THR A 12 -2.19 -8.92 -6.89
CA THR A 12 -1.63 -9.78 -7.95
C THR A 12 -2.03 -11.23 -7.76
N PHE A 13 -1.93 -11.77 -6.55
CA PHE A 13 -2.30 -13.16 -6.27
C PHE A 13 -3.77 -13.44 -6.56
N ILE A 14 -4.68 -12.55 -6.14
CA ILE A 14 -6.12 -12.70 -6.37
C ILE A 14 -6.44 -12.61 -7.87
N LYS A 15 -5.79 -11.69 -8.58
CA LYS A 15 -5.93 -11.57 -10.03
C LYS A 15 -5.45 -12.82 -10.75
N ASP A 16 -4.27 -13.30 -10.43
CA ASP A 16 -3.61 -14.40 -11.14
C ASP A 16 -4.19 -15.78 -10.78
N SER A 17 -4.56 -15.98 -9.52
CA SER A 17 -5.02 -17.28 -9.01
C SER A 17 -6.54 -17.44 -9.08
N LEU A 18 -7.29 -16.36 -8.87
CA LEU A 18 -8.77 -16.39 -8.86
C LEU A 18 -9.39 -15.76 -10.10
N GLY A 19 -8.61 -15.08 -10.94
CA GLY A 19 -9.11 -14.42 -12.15
C GLY A 19 -9.98 -13.19 -11.88
N MET A 20 -9.87 -12.60 -10.68
CA MET A 20 -10.74 -11.52 -10.22
C MET A 20 -9.93 -10.25 -9.97
N SER A 21 -10.44 -9.09 -10.38
CA SER A 21 -9.91 -7.82 -9.92
C SER A 21 -10.27 -7.60 -8.44
N VAL A 22 -9.33 -7.01 -7.69
CA VAL A 22 -9.57 -6.57 -6.32
C VAL A 22 -8.78 -5.30 -6.07
N ASN A 23 -9.45 -4.32 -5.45
CA ASN A 23 -8.81 -3.11 -4.96
C ASN A 23 -8.69 -3.20 -3.43
N MET A 24 -7.47 -3.08 -2.91
CA MET A 24 -7.22 -3.07 -1.47
C MET A 24 -7.00 -1.63 -0.99
N VAL A 25 -7.85 -1.17 -0.07
CA VAL A 25 -7.84 0.19 0.48
C VAL A 25 -7.45 0.13 1.96
N PRO A 26 -6.19 0.42 2.30
CA PRO A 26 -5.73 0.40 3.68
C PRO A 26 -6.20 1.64 4.44
N ASN A 27 -6.64 1.43 5.69
CA ASN A 27 -6.87 2.48 6.67
C ASN A 27 -5.71 2.49 7.68
N PHE A 28 -4.93 3.59 7.68
CA PHE A 28 -3.74 3.72 8.51
C PHE A 28 -4.04 4.21 9.94
N ASP A 29 -5.26 4.67 10.21
CA ASP A 29 -5.67 5.13 11.54
C ASP A 29 -6.04 3.97 12.46
N ASP A 30 -6.75 2.97 11.94
CA ASP A 30 -7.15 1.76 12.66
C ASP A 30 -6.34 0.51 12.27
N MET A 31 -5.42 0.65 11.31
CA MET A 31 -4.60 -0.43 10.74
C MET A 31 -5.39 -1.52 10.00
N SER A 32 -6.64 -1.24 9.61
CA SER A 32 -7.46 -2.15 8.81
C SER A 32 -7.19 -2.02 7.30
N CYS A 33 -7.73 -2.94 6.51
CA CYS A 33 -7.63 -2.91 5.05
C CYS A 33 -8.90 -3.49 4.44
N GLU A 34 -9.60 -2.69 3.63
CA GLU A 34 -10.79 -3.12 2.92
C GLU A 34 -10.40 -3.75 1.58
N MET A 35 -11.04 -4.86 1.23
CA MET A 35 -10.83 -5.57 -0.03
C MET A 35 -12.11 -5.47 -0.86
N ILE A 36 -12.07 -4.71 -1.95
CA ILE A 36 -13.20 -4.48 -2.83
C ILE A 36 -13.05 -5.39 -4.05
N PHE A 37 -13.85 -6.45 -4.12
CA PHE A 37 -13.83 -7.41 -5.22
C PHE A 37 -14.56 -6.87 -6.46
N GLY A 38 -14.00 -7.15 -7.64
CA GLY A 38 -14.54 -6.68 -8.93
C GLY A 38 -14.13 -5.27 -9.31
N GLU A 39 -13.41 -4.56 -8.44
CA GLU A 39 -12.84 -3.24 -8.71
C GLU A 39 -11.37 -3.39 -9.13
N ASP A 40 -11.00 -2.76 -10.24
CA ASP A 40 -9.60 -2.70 -10.66
C ASP A 40 -8.81 -1.75 -9.75
N PRO A 41 -7.64 -2.19 -9.25
CA PRO A 41 -6.82 -1.34 -8.41
C PRO A 41 -6.30 -0.13 -9.20
N PRO A 42 -6.14 1.05 -8.56
CA PRO A 42 -5.56 2.21 -9.20
C PRO A 42 -4.12 1.92 -9.65
N GLY A 43 -3.65 2.63 -10.67
CA GLY A 43 -2.26 2.55 -11.12
C GLY A 43 -1.31 2.81 -9.95
N SER A 44 -0.22 2.05 -9.89
CA SER A 44 0.70 2.09 -8.74
C SER A 44 1.21 3.51 -8.44
N SER A 45 1.47 4.33 -9.46
CA SER A 45 1.91 5.73 -9.31
C SER A 45 0.88 6.67 -8.67
N ASP A 46 -0.41 6.35 -8.80
CA ASP A 46 -1.51 7.19 -8.35
C ASP A 46 -2.10 6.74 -7.03
N ASP A 47 -1.63 5.61 -6.48
CA ASP A 47 -2.13 5.04 -5.24
C ASP A 47 -1.95 6.04 -4.08
N PRO A 48 -3.05 6.54 -3.48
CA PRO A 48 -2.99 7.47 -2.35
C PRO A 48 -2.19 6.91 -1.17
N ALA A 49 -2.15 5.58 -1.04
CA ALA A 49 -1.46 4.91 0.04
C ALA A 49 0.07 4.89 -0.13
N LEU A 50 0.62 5.21 -1.32
CA LEU A 50 2.05 5.51 -1.51
C LEU A 50 2.43 6.92 -1.04
N LYS A 51 1.46 7.85 -1.00
CA LYS A 51 1.69 9.25 -0.59
C LYS A 51 1.52 9.46 0.91
N GLN A 52 1.10 8.43 1.65
CA GLN A 52 0.88 8.50 3.09
C GLN A 52 2.21 8.57 3.86
N PRO A 53 2.28 9.38 4.94
CA PRO A 53 3.44 9.42 5.81
C PRO A 53 3.64 8.09 6.56
N CYS A 54 4.80 7.91 7.18
CA CYS A 54 5.03 6.78 8.10
C CYS A 54 3.96 6.73 9.21
N TYR A 55 3.72 5.54 9.77
CA TYR A 55 2.75 5.36 10.87
C TYR A 55 3.02 6.33 12.03
N LYS A 56 1.96 6.78 12.72
CA LYS A 56 2.05 7.69 13.89
C LYS A 56 2.96 7.16 15.00
N LEU A 57 3.06 5.82 15.13
CA LEU A 57 3.93 5.14 16.10
C LEU A 57 5.40 5.08 15.68
N CYS A 58 5.71 5.41 14.42
CA CYS A 58 7.07 5.47 13.93
C CYS A 58 7.75 6.70 14.52
N LYS A 59 8.59 6.49 15.53
CA LYS A 59 9.56 7.50 15.96
C LYS A 59 10.63 7.59 14.89
N ALA A 60 10.40 8.43 13.89
CA ALA A 60 11.44 8.79 12.93
C ALA A 60 12.58 9.50 13.69
N TYR A 61 13.58 8.74 14.13
CA TYR A 61 14.83 9.32 14.54
C TYR A 61 15.45 9.94 13.29
N LYS A 62 15.54 11.27 13.24
CA LYS A 62 16.32 11.96 12.20
C LYS A 62 17.79 11.58 12.38
N SER A 63 18.17 10.47 11.77
CA SER A 63 19.55 10.08 11.54
C SER A 63 19.57 9.23 10.29
N HIS A 64 19.39 9.87 9.14
CA HIS A 64 20.11 9.46 7.94
C HIS A 64 20.32 10.70 7.10
N GLY A 65 21.48 11.33 7.30
CA GLY A 65 22.07 12.19 6.30
C GLY A 65 22.47 11.32 5.12
N THR A 66 21.56 11.15 4.17
CA THR A 66 21.88 10.66 2.82
C THR A 66 20.90 11.32 1.87
N ASP A 67 21.45 12.17 1.00
CA ASP A 67 20.79 12.79 -0.13
C ASP A 67 19.96 11.76 -0.91
N CYS A 68 18.65 11.98 -1.00
CA CYS A 68 17.82 11.28 -1.97
C CYS A 68 17.81 12.12 -3.26
N LEU A 69 18.90 12.04 -4.02
CA LEU A 69 19.00 12.50 -5.39
C LEU A 69 19.57 11.37 -6.24
N SER A 70 18.71 10.60 -6.91
CA SER A 70 18.77 10.28 -8.34
C SER A 70 17.49 9.58 -8.78
#